data_AF-A0A0E4FXK7-F1
#
_entry.id   AF-A0A0E4FXK7-F1
#
_cell.length_a   1.000
_cell.length_b   1.000
_cell.length_c   1.000
_cell.angle_alpha   90.00
_cell.angle_beta   90.00
_cell.angle_gamma   90.00
#
_symmetry.space_group_name_H-M   'P 1'
#
loop_
_entity.id
_entity.type
_entity.pdbx_description
1 polymer ?
#
loop_
_entity_poly.entity_id
_entity_poly.type
_entity_poly.pdbx_seq_one_letter_code
_entity_poly.pdbx_strand_id
1 'polypeptide(L)'
;MFVRRRYSERPPRYEYVLTDKARDFFPVVAALLAWGNRHLAPKGESILLASRADRRPFDPVVVDAADMQPITLDNAVIIAGPGASRGMRKRLASLKAMNPAIAPAGD
;
A
#
# COMPACT_ATOMS: atom_id res chain seq x y z
N MET A 1 -11.36 9.99 -0.48
CA MET A 1 -10.37 10.02 0.61
C MET A 1 -10.99 10.61 1.86
N PHE A 2 -11.47 11.85 1.78
CA PHE A 2 -12.17 12.46 2.91
C PHE A 2 -13.52 13.00 2.46
N VAL A 3 -14.47 13.06 3.38
CA VAL A 3 -15.67 13.92 3.24
C VAL A 3 -15.55 15.07 4.22
N ARG A 4 -15.87 16.27 3.74
CA ARG A 4 -15.84 17.49 4.55
C ARG A 4 -17.15 17.61 5.31
N ARG A 5 -17.11 17.57 6.64
CA ARG A 5 -18.28 17.71 7.52
C ARG A 5 -18.18 19.01 8.29
N ARG A 6 -19.26 19.81 8.33
CA ARG A 6 -19.33 20.97 9.22
C ARG A 6 -19.65 20.49 10.62
N TYR A 7 -18.89 20.93 11.62
CA TYR A 7 -19.12 20.56 13.04
C TYR A 7 -19.43 21.77 13.93
N SER A 8 -19.16 22.99 13.45
CA SER A 8 -19.56 24.21 14.15
C SER A 8 -20.20 25.20 13.19
N GLU A 9 -21.23 25.88 13.66
CA GLU A 9 -21.95 26.87 12.88
C GLU A 9 -21.41 28.29 13.07
N ARG A 10 -20.99 28.65 14.29
CA ARG A 10 -20.53 30.00 14.65
C ARG A 10 -19.31 29.93 15.59
N PRO A 11 -18.07 30.13 15.08
CA PRO A 11 -17.74 30.33 13.66
C PRO A 11 -17.89 29.02 12.87
N PRO A 12 -18.15 29.07 11.54
CA PRO A 12 -18.16 27.87 10.71
C PRO A 12 -16.84 27.10 10.79
N ARG A 13 -16.87 25.85 11.26
CA ARG A 13 -15.71 24.96 11.29
C ARG A 13 -16.02 23.62 10.64
N TYR A 14 -15.00 23.05 10.00
CA TYR A 14 -15.10 21.79 9.27
C TYR A 14 -14.06 20.80 9.76
N GLU A 15 -14.42 19.53 9.69
CA GLU A 15 -13.53 18.40 9.87
C GLU A 15 -13.52 17.55 8.58
N TYR A 16 -12.45 16.79 8.40
CA TYR A 16 -12.24 15.90 7.26
C TYR A 16 -12.26 14.48 7.77
N VAL A 17 -13.40 13.80 7.62
CA VAL A 17 -13.55 12.42 8.10
C VAL A 17 -13.18 11.45 6.99
N LEU A 18 -12.54 10.35 7.37
CA LEU A 18 -12.13 9.29 6.45
C LEU A 18 -13.36 8.68 5.77
N THR A 19 -13.28 8.52 4.45
CA THR A 19 -14.15 7.62 3.68
C THR A 19 -13.66 6.17 3.81
N ASP A 20 -14.47 5.19 3.44
CA ASP A 20 -14.05 3.78 3.41
C ASP A 20 -12.83 3.58 2.51
N LYS A 21 -12.83 4.20 1.32
CA LYS A 21 -11.65 4.25 0.43
C LYS A 21 -10.35 4.71 1.13
N ALA A 22 -10.44 5.58 2.14
CA ALA A 22 -9.25 6.04 2.87
C ALA A 22 -8.88 5.15 4.05
N ARG A 23 -9.87 4.49 4.68
CA ARG A 23 -9.61 3.45 5.67
C ARG A 23 -8.89 2.27 5.00
N ASP A 24 -9.35 1.87 3.82
CA ASP A 24 -8.74 0.80 3.02
C ASP A 24 -7.33 1.16 2.50
N PHE A 25 -6.96 2.44 2.55
CA PHE A 25 -5.63 2.91 2.15
C PHE A 25 -4.58 2.78 3.27
N PHE A 26 -4.98 2.46 4.50
CA PHE A 26 -4.05 2.36 5.63
C PHE A 26 -2.87 1.38 5.42
N PRO A 27 -3.02 0.20 4.77
CA PRO A 27 -1.89 -0.68 4.49
C PRO A 27 -0.78 -0.02 3.66
N VAL A 28 -1.14 0.89 2.74
CA VAL A 28 -0.16 1.67 1.96
C VAL A 28 0.64 2.61 2.86
N VAL A 29 -0.04 3.27 3.81
CA VAL A 29 0.62 4.15 4.80
C VAL A 29 1.58 3.35 5.68
N ALA A 30 1.18 2.16 6.13
CA ALA A 30 2.03 1.27 6.92
C ALA A 30 3.29 0.84 6.14
N ALA A 31 3.13 0.45 4.87
CA ALA A 31 4.26 0.08 4.00
C ALA A 31 5.22 1.27 3.76
N LEU A 32 4.69 2.48 3.53
CA LEU A 32 5.52 3.68 3.37
C LEU A 32 6.33 4.01 4.63
N LEU A 33 5.73 3.85 5.82
CA LEU A 33 6.44 4.05 7.08
C LEU A 33 7.58 3.03 7.24
N ALA A 34 7.32 1.75 7.00
CA ALA A 34 8.33 0.69 7.10
C ALA A 34 9.50 0.92 6.13
N TRP A 35 9.20 1.30 4.89
CA TRP A 35 10.21 1.71 3.90
C TRP A 35 11.02 2.93 4.39
N GLY A 36 10.34 3.96 4.90
CA GLY A 36 10.99 5.16 5.41
C GLY A 36 11.91 4.88 6.59
N ASN A 37 11.49 4.04 7.53
CA ASN A 37 12.32 3.59 8.64
C ASN A 37 13.57 2.83 8.16
N ARG A 38 13.43 1.96 7.16
CA ARG A 38 14.56 1.19 6.61
C ARG A 38 15.59 2.06 5.89
N HIS A 39 15.15 3.11 5.18
CA HIS A 39 16.02 3.82 4.24
C HIS A 39 16.32 5.27 4.61
N LEU A 40 15.50 5.91 5.45
CA LEU A 40 15.58 7.34 5.76
C LEU A 40 15.82 7.63 7.24
N ALA A 41 16.14 6.62 8.06
CA ALA A 41 16.34 6.75 9.50
C ALA A 41 17.80 6.48 9.94
N PRO A 42 18.78 7.30 9.51
CA PRO A 42 20.21 7.06 9.78
C PRO A 42 20.58 7.15 11.28
N LYS A 43 19.72 7.75 12.11
CA LYS A 43 19.87 7.85 13.57
C LYS A 43 18.98 6.87 14.34
N GLY A 44 18.38 5.90 13.63
CA GLY A 44 17.34 5.02 14.16
C GLY A 44 15.92 5.56 13.93
N GLU A 45 14.96 4.68 14.11
CA GLU A 45 13.53 4.90 13.82
C GLU A 45 12.89 5.85 14.84
N SER A 46 12.39 7.00 14.38
CA SER A 46 11.71 7.98 15.25
C SER A 46 10.26 7.61 15.57
N ILE A 47 9.63 6.78 14.73
CA ILE A 47 8.22 6.37 14.84
C ILE A 47 8.11 4.88 14.50
N LEU A 48 7.35 4.15 15.31
CA LEU A 48 7.02 2.75 15.12
C LEU A 48 5.50 2.59 14.97
N LEU A 49 5.08 1.77 14.00
CA LEU A 49 3.71 1.27 14.00
C LEU A 49 3.63 0.13 15.01
N ALA A 50 2.69 0.19 15.95
CA ALA A 50 2.60 -0.77 17.02
C ALA A 50 1.15 -1.21 17.26
N SER A 51 1.00 -2.40 17.83
CA SER A 51 -0.28 -2.93 18.26
C SER A 51 -0.91 -2.04 19.33
N ARG A 52 -2.21 -1.77 19.17
CA ARG A 52 -2.97 -0.96 20.12
C ARG A 52 -3.12 -1.66 21.48
N ALA A 53 -3.08 -2.99 21.52
CA ALA A 53 -3.37 -3.77 22.73
C ALA A 53 -2.16 -3.87 23.67
N ASP A 54 -0.98 -4.16 23.13
CA ASP A 54 0.24 -4.50 23.89
C ASP A 54 1.43 -3.59 23.57
N ARG A 55 1.25 -2.62 22.65
CA ARG A 55 2.29 -1.68 22.20
C ARG A 55 3.49 -2.34 21.53
N ARG A 56 3.39 -3.61 21.15
CA ARG A 56 4.47 -4.29 20.42
C ARG A 56 4.59 -3.70 19.01
N PRO A 57 5.80 -3.33 18.55
CA PRO A 57 6.00 -2.86 17.18
C PRO A 57 5.63 -3.94 16.15
N PHE A 58 5.08 -3.51 15.02
CA PHE A 58 4.87 -4.33 13.84
C PHE A 58 6.07 -4.20 12.90
N ASP A 59 6.42 -5.32 12.25
CA ASP A 59 7.17 -5.31 11.00
C ASP A 59 6.17 -5.62 9.87
N PRO A 60 5.63 -4.60 9.17
CA PRO A 60 4.55 -4.79 8.21
C PRO A 60 5.02 -5.54 6.96
N VAL A 61 4.34 -6.63 6.64
CA VAL A 61 4.50 -7.39 5.40
C VAL A 61 3.18 -7.44 4.63
N VAL A 62 3.24 -7.36 3.31
CA VAL A 62 2.09 -7.59 2.43
C VAL A 62 2.11 -9.04 2.02
N VAL A 63 1.01 -9.75 2.25
CA VAL A 63 0.87 -11.17 1.94
C VAL A 63 -0.32 -11.40 1.01
N ASP A 64 -0.29 -12.48 0.23
CA ASP A 64 -1.51 -13.00 -0.39
C ASP A 64 -2.42 -13.57 0.70
N ALA A 65 -3.70 -13.24 0.64
CA ALA A 65 -4.64 -13.57 1.70
C ALA A 65 -5.05 -15.06 1.71
N ALA A 66 -4.88 -15.77 0.59
CA ALA A 66 -5.31 -17.16 0.48
C ALA A 66 -4.29 -18.12 1.10
N ASP A 67 -2.99 -17.82 0.97
CA ASP A 67 -1.89 -18.70 1.40
C ASP A 67 -0.91 -18.07 2.40
N MET A 68 -1.12 -16.78 2.74
CA MET A 68 -0.28 -15.99 3.64
C MET A 68 1.18 -15.86 3.20
N GLN A 69 1.49 -16.09 1.92
CA GLN A 69 2.83 -15.90 1.38
C GLN A 69 3.12 -14.41 1.15
N PRO A 70 4.32 -13.92 1.50
CA PRO A 70 4.71 -12.55 1.20
C PRO A 70 4.68 -12.26 -0.30
N ILE A 71 4.12 -11.10 -0.67
CA ILE A 71 4.17 -10.58 -2.04
C ILE A 71 5.47 -9.78 -2.19
N THR A 72 6.35 -10.22 -3.09
CA THR A 72 7.66 -9.60 -3.36
C THR A 72 7.79 -9.26 -4.84
N LEU A 73 8.86 -8.54 -5.21
CA LEU A 73 9.16 -8.29 -6.62
C LEU A 73 9.47 -9.57 -7.40
N ASP A 74 9.97 -10.61 -6.72
CA ASP A 74 10.40 -11.85 -7.36
C ASP A 74 9.26 -12.81 -7.67
N ASN A 75 8.17 -12.73 -6.90
CA ASN A 75 7.03 -13.65 -7.02
C ASN A 75 5.74 -12.98 -7.53
N ALA A 76 5.76 -11.66 -7.80
CA ALA A 76 4.60 -10.93 -8.26
C ALA A 76 4.76 -10.38 -9.67
N VAL A 77 3.70 -10.49 -10.48
CA VAL A 77 3.61 -9.87 -11.80
C VAL A 77 2.27 -9.16 -11.97
N ILE A 78 2.25 -8.13 -12.81
CA ILE A 78 1.02 -7.39 -13.13
C ILE A 78 0.41 -7.97 -14.39
N ILE A 79 -0.78 -8.57 -14.26
CA ILE A 79 -1.54 -9.15 -15.37
C ILE A 79 -2.83 -8.37 -15.67
N ALA A 80 -3.38 -8.57 -16.87
CA ALA A 80 -4.64 -7.94 -17.26
C ALA A 80 -5.83 -8.64 -16.59
N GLY A 81 -6.59 -7.91 -15.77
CA GLY A 81 -7.83 -8.41 -15.19
C GLY A 81 -8.99 -8.57 -16.19
N PRO A 82 -10.11 -9.19 -15.79
CA PRO A 82 -11.27 -9.43 -16.65
C PRO A 82 -11.81 -8.16 -17.32
N GLY A 83 -11.85 -7.04 -16.58
CA GLY A 83 -12.31 -5.74 -17.07
C GLY A 83 -11.28 -4.90 -17.84
N ALA A 84 -10.08 -5.42 -18.12
CA ALA A 84 -9.04 -4.64 -18.80
C ALA A 84 -9.47 -4.24 -20.22
N SER A 85 -9.30 -2.96 -20.56
CA SER A 85 -9.55 -2.46 -21.92
C SER A 85 -8.56 -3.07 -22.92
N ARG A 86 -8.88 -3.03 -24.22
CA ARG A 86 -7.97 -3.48 -25.28
C ARG A 86 -6.62 -2.74 -25.21
N GLY A 87 -6.63 -1.44 -24.91
CA GLY A 87 -5.43 -0.63 -24.71
C GLY A 87 -4.60 -1.09 -23.52
N MET A 88 -5.23 -1.40 -22.38
CA MET A 88 -4.53 -1.90 -21.19
C MET A 88 -3.89 -3.27 -21.44
N ARG A 89 -4.60 -4.19 -22.11
CA ARG A 89 -4.05 -5.50 -22.48
C ARG A 89 -2.82 -5.35 -23.39
N LYS A 90 -2.89 -4.45 -24.38
CA LYS A 90 -1.74 -4.15 -25.25
C LYS A 90 -0.57 -3.56 -24.45
N ARG A 91 -0.84 -2.63 -23.53
CA ARG A 91 0.20 -2.02 -22.67
C ARG A 91 0.91 -3.06 -21.82
N LEU A 92 0.17 -3.92 -21.14
CA LEU A 92 0.74 -4.98 -20.30
C LEU A 92 1.54 -5.99 -21.12
N ALA A 93 1.06 -6.40 -22.30
CA ALA A 93 1.81 -7.28 -23.20
C ALA A 93 3.14 -6.68 -23.71
N SER A 94 3.24 -5.35 -23.79
CA SER A 94 4.46 -4.68 -24.27
C SER A 94 5.54 -4.49 -23.20
N LEU A 95 5.20 -4.63 -21.91
CA LEU A 95 6.11 -4.37 -20.81
C LEU A 95 6.86 -5.65 -20.42
N LYS A 96 8.07 -5.82 -20.97
CA LYS A 96 8.97 -6.96 -20.69
C LYS A 96 9.15 -7.25 -19.19
N ALA A 97 9.25 -6.20 -18.35
CA ALA A 97 9.41 -6.31 -16.90
C ALA A 97 8.19 -6.87 -16.15
N MET A 98 7.08 -7.14 -16.84
CA MET A 98 5.85 -7.71 -16.26
C MET A 98 5.39 -8.96 -17.00
N ASN A 99 6.27 -9.55 -17.82
CA ASN A 99 6.00 -10.84 -18.46
C ASN A 99 6.24 -11.96 -17.45
N PRO A 100 5.22 -12.75 -17.05
CA PRO A 100 5.40 -13.89 -16.14
C PRO A 100 6.39 -14.95 -16.64
N ALA A 101 6.70 -14.96 -17.94
CA ALA A 101 7.68 -15.86 -18.54
C ALA A 101 9.14 -15.36 -18.43
N ILE A 102 9.38 -14.15 -17.92
CA ILE A 102 10.72 -13.61 -17.70
C ILE A 102 10.96 -13.62 -16.20
N ALA A 103 11.79 -14.56 -15.74
CA ALA A 103 12.23 -14.60 -14.34
C ALA A 103 12.88 -13.26 -13.96
N PRO A 104 12.71 -12.77 -12.72
CA PRO A 104 13.49 -11.65 -12.23
C PRO A 104 14.98 -11.97 -12.44
N ALA A 105 15.73 -11.00 -12.98
CA ALA A 105 17.17 -11.14 -13.08
C ALA A 105 17.70 -11.25 -11.64
N GLY A 106 18.18 -12.44 -11.27
CA GLY A 106 18.80 -12.64 -9.97
C GLY A 106 20.10 -11.83 -9.89
N ASP A 107 20.28 -11.16 -8.75
CA ASP A 107 21.57 -10.67 -8.30
C ASP A 107 22.24 -11.73 -7.40
#